data_AF-A0A671UBY4-F1
#
_entry.id   AF-A0A671UBY4-F1
#
_cell.length_a   1.000
_cell.length_b   1.000
_cell.length_c   1.000
_cell.angle_alpha   90.00
_cell.angle_beta   90.00
_cell.angle_gamma   90.00
#
_symmetry.space_group_name_H-M   'P 1'
#
loop_
_entity.id
_entity.type
_entity.pdbx_description
1 polymer ?
#
loop_
_entity_poly.entity_id
_entity_poly.type
_entity_poly.pdbx_seq_one_letter_code
_entity_poly.pdbx_strand_id
1 'polypeptide(L)'
;MLYSFMFLLRLCLFFLHLLMMTGWFNVVDIYQREFLALRERLHSAEQENLRRSKELNLVLEEIKRAIAEKQALRDINRTWSSLSGHSSKNVLQLPSIFHHLPHLLNREDSLLPAVHVGQGRTGVSIVMGVPSVKREVHSYLTDTLSSLMSELSAAEKEDCVIVVLIAEADQQYASSVADNLKRLFPAEIQSGLLEVVSPSVHFYPDFSRLRESFGDPKERVRWRTKQNLDYCFLMMYAQSKGTYYVQLEDDIVARPNYFTTMKNFALQQPLEEWMILEFSQLGFIGKMFKSLDLSLIVEFMLMFYKDKPIDWLLDHIMWVKVCNPEKDAKHCDRQKANLRIRFKPSLFQHVGTHSSLAGKIQKLKDKDFGKQTLHKGHANPLAEVTTSLKTYQHFTLEKAYLGEDFFWAFTPVAGDFIRIRFFTPVRIERYFFRSGNIEHPGDKLFNTSVEVLPFDVSLEIQSKKTPKYHRTEDGFIRIGTFQHGIAEGEVDPTFGPLEAMRLSVMTDSPVWVILSEVRPLWTDQWNYIQASVV
;
A
#
# COMPACT_ATOMS: atom_id res chain seq x y z
N MET A 1 -20.77 59.02 36.44
CA MET A 1 -21.58 58.09 35.61
C MET A 1 -21.20 58.10 34.13
N LEU A 2 -21.10 59.26 33.46
CA LEU A 2 -20.75 59.31 32.02
C LEU A 2 -19.40 58.63 31.67
N TYR A 3 -18.36 58.83 32.49
CA TYR A 3 -17.03 58.26 32.25
C TYR A 3 -16.97 56.73 32.36
N SER A 4 -17.68 56.12 33.32
CA SER A 4 -17.79 54.65 33.40
C SER A 4 -18.56 54.06 32.23
N PHE A 5 -19.59 54.76 31.76
CA PHE A 5 -20.37 54.31 30.61
C PHE A 5 -19.54 54.35 29.31
N MET A 6 -18.77 55.42 29.11
CA MET A 6 -17.87 55.53 27.95
C MET A 6 -16.72 54.51 27.99
N PHE A 7 -16.23 54.15 29.18
CA PHE A 7 -15.21 53.11 29.34
C PHE A 7 -15.74 51.72 28.99
N LEU A 8 -16.94 51.36 29.48
CA LEU A 8 -17.61 50.10 29.14
C LEU A 8 -17.93 50.01 27.64
N LEU A 9 -18.37 51.11 27.03
CA LEU A 9 -18.67 51.13 25.59
C LEU A 9 -17.40 50.91 24.75
N ARG A 10 -16.28 51.54 25.14
CA ARG A 10 -14.98 51.33 24.47
C ARG A 10 -14.45 49.90 24.67
N LEU A 11 -14.66 49.31 25.84
CA LEU A 11 -14.29 47.91 26.09
C LEU A 11 -15.11 46.95 25.22
N CYS A 12 -16.42 47.14 25.14
CA CYS A 12 -17.29 46.33 24.28
C CYS A 12 -16.92 46.46 22.80
N LEU A 13 -16.64 47.68 22.32
CA LEU A 13 -16.22 47.89 20.93
C LEU A 13 -14.84 47.27 20.65
N PHE A 14 -13.92 47.30 21.61
CA PHE A 14 -12.62 46.65 21.48
C PHE A 14 -12.76 45.12 21.43
N PHE A 15 -13.59 44.51 22.28
CA PHE A 15 -13.89 43.08 22.22
C PHE A 15 -14.59 42.67 20.93
N LEU A 16 -15.53 43.49 20.42
CA LEU A 16 -16.18 43.23 19.14
C LEU A 16 -15.19 43.30 17.97
N HIS A 17 -14.26 44.25 18.01
CA HIS A 17 -13.22 44.39 17.00
C HIS A 17 -12.21 43.25 17.05
N LEU A 18 -11.87 42.77 18.27
CA LEU A 18 -11.01 41.61 18.48
C LEU A 18 -11.68 40.32 17.98
N LEU A 19 -12.99 40.14 18.21
CA LEU A 19 -13.81 39.04 17.68
C LEU A 19 -13.90 39.03 16.15
N MET A 20 -13.92 40.21 15.51
CA MET A 20 -13.87 40.31 14.05
C MET A 20 -12.47 40.02 13.48
N MET A 21 -11.40 40.35 14.23
CA MET A 21 -10.01 40.12 13.81
C MET A 21 -9.54 38.68 14.05
N THR A 22 -10.13 37.95 14.99
CA THR A 22 -9.79 36.53 15.29
C THR A 22 -10.54 35.51 14.41
N GLY A 23 -11.26 35.96 13.37
CA GLY A 23 -11.79 35.08 12.32
C GLY A 23 -12.95 34.18 12.74
N TRP A 24 -13.53 34.34 13.93
CA TRP A 24 -14.64 33.49 14.41
C TRP A 24 -15.87 33.50 13.52
N PHE A 25 -16.19 34.62 12.86
CA PHE A 25 -17.26 34.69 11.85
C PHE A 25 -16.95 33.85 10.60
N ASN A 26 -15.67 33.76 10.18
CA ASN A 26 -15.27 32.90 9.06
C ASN A 26 -15.37 31.41 9.42
N VAL A 27 -15.08 31.06 10.68
CA VAL A 27 -15.16 29.67 11.16
C VAL A 27 -16.61 29.17 11.16
N VAL A 28 -17.55 30.00 11.61
CA VAL A 28 -19.00 29.66 11.59
C VAL A 28 -19.51 29.52 10.16
N ASP A 29 -19.12 30.40 9.24
CA ASP A 29 -19.52 30.32 7.82
C ASP A 29 -18.93 29.08 7.11
N ILE A 30 -17.69 28.69 7.43
CA ILE A 30 -17.05 27.47 6.92
C ILE A 30 -17.82 26.24 7.42
N TYR A 31 -18.11 26.16 8.71
CA TYR A 31 -18.88 25.02 9.26
C TYR A 31 -20.31 24.98 8.72
N GLN A 32 -20.95 26.12 8.48
CA GLN A 32 -22.28 26.16 7.86
C GLN A 32 -22.26 25.65 6.42
N ARG A 33 -21.24 26.00 5.63
CA ARG A 33 -21.05 25.49 4.27
C ARG A 33 -20.73 24.00 4.26
N GLU A 34 -19.85 23.54 5.15
CA GLU A 34 -19.54 22.11 5.28
C GLU A 34 -20.77 21.31 5.72
N PHE A 35 -21.58 21.84 6.65
CA PHE A 35 -22.80 21.18 7.09
C PHE A 35 -23.88 21.13 6.00
N LEU A 36 -24.02 22.20 5.20
CA LEU A 36 -24.91 22.23 4.04
C LEU A 36 -24.44 21.24 2.97
N ALA A 37 -23.14 21.20 2.66
CA ALA A 37 -22.57 20.23 1.73
C ALA A 37 -22.73 18.79 2.23
N LEU A 38 -22.58 18.55 3.53
CA LEU A 38 -22.79 17.24 4.15
C LEU A 38 -24.27 16.83 4.06
N ARG A 39 -25.20 17.77 4.29
CA ARG A 39 -26.64 17.54 4.17
C ARG A 39 -27.07 17.24 2.73
N GLU A 40 -26.48 17.93 1.76
CA GLU A 40 -26.75 17.70 0.34
C GLU A 40 -26.20 16.35 -0.13
N ARG A 41 -24.99 15.98 0.33
CA ARG A 41 -24.41 14.63 0.14
C ARG A 41 -25.26 13.53 0.78
N LEU A 42 -25.74 13.75 2.01
CA LEU A 42 -26.61 12.79 2.69
C LEU A 42 -27.93 12.62 1.93
N HIS A 43 -28.52 13.72 1.47
CA HIS A 43 -29.76 13.66 0.71
C HIS A 43 -29.59 12.97 -0.65
N SER A 44 -28.47 13.21 -1.34
CA SER A 44 -28.14 12.51 -2.58
C SER A 44 -27.89 11.01 -2.35
N ALA A 45 -27.15 10.66 -1.28
CA ALA A 45 -26.94 9.27 -0.88
C ALA A 45 -28.26 8.57 -0.52
N GLU A 46 -29.18 9.24 0.17
CA GLU A 46 -30.52 8.74 0.45
C GLU A 46 -31.32 8.52 -0.83
N GLN A 47 -31.30 9.45 -1.78
CA GLN A 47 -31.98 9.31 -3.08
C GLN A 47 -31.41 8.16 -3.90
N GLU A 48 -30.09 7.99 -3.92
CA GLU A 48 -29.43 6.89 -4.62
C GLU A 48 -29.72 5.55 -3.95
N ASN A 49 -29.74 5.50 -2.63
CA ASN A 49 -30.13 4.31 -1.87
C ASN A 49 -31.61 3.97 -2.10
N LEU A 50 -32.49 4.98 -2.22
CA LEU A 50 -33.89 4.79 -2.59
C LEU A 50 -34.03 4.24 -4.02
N ARG A 51 -33.21 4.72 -4.96
CA ARG A 51 -33.16 4.22 -6.34
C ARG A 51 -32.68 2.77 -6.38
N ARG A 52 -31.60 2.45 -5.66
CA ARG A 52 -31.10 1.07 -5.51
C ARG A 52 -32.12 0.16 -4.85
N SER A 53 -32.85 0.63 -3.83
CA SER A 53 -33.93 -0.12 -3.19
C SER A 53 -35.09 -0.40 -4.15
N LYS A 54 -35.44 0.55 -5.03
CA LYS A 54 -36.41 0.33 -6.11
C LYS A 54 -35.92 -0.70 -7.13
N GLU A 55 -34.66 -0.62 -7.56
CA GLU A 55 -34.05 -1.58 -8.49
C GLU A 55 -33.96 -2.99 -7.88
N LEU A 56 -33.54 -3.11 -6.61
CA LEU A 56 -33.56 -4.36 -5.85
C LEU A 56 -34.96 -4.93 -5.71
N ASN A 57 -35.97 -4.10 -5.45
CA ASN A 57 -37.36 -4.54 -5.38
C ASN A 57 -37.88 -5.00 -6.74
N LEU A 58 -37.49 -4.36 -7.85
CA LEU A 58 -37.83 -4.83 -9.20
C LEU A 58 -37.21 -6.20 -9.48
N VAL A 59 -35.94 -6.41 -9.12
CA VAL A 59 -35.26 -7.71 -9.23
C VAL A 59 -35.91 -8.75 -8.33
N LEU A 60 -36.28 -8.39 -7.10
CA LEU A 60 -36.95 -9.26 -6.14
C LEU A 60 -38.32 -9.68 -6.65
N GLU A 61 -39.11 -8.76 -7.20
CA GLU A 61 -40.41 -9.07 -7.81
C GLU A 61 -40.24 -9.96 -9.05
N GLU A 62 -39.21 -9.73 -9.87
CA GLU A 62 -38.91 -10.61 -11.01
C GLU A 62 -38.51 -12.03 -10.56
N ILE A 63 -37.74 -12.14 -9.47
CA ILE A 63 -37.40 -13.43 -8.84
C ILE A 63 -38.65 -14.09 -8.25
N LYS A 64 -39.51 -13.36 -7.54
CA LYS A 64 -40.77 -13.90 -7.01
C LYS A 64 -41.68 -14.37 -8.14
N ARG A 65 -41.75 -13.62 -9.25
CA ARG A 65 -42.49 -13.98 -10.45
C ARG A 65 -41.93 -15.24 -11.09
N ALA A 66 -40.60 -15.34 -11.22
CA ALA A 66 -39.92 -16.54 -11.71
C ALA A 66 -40.12 -17.76 -10.79
N ILE A 67 -40.15 -17.57 -9.46
CA ILE A 67 -40.44 -18.63 -8.48
C ILE A 67 -41.91 -19.06 -8.54
N ALA A 68 -42.84 -18.11 -8.64
CA ALA A 68 -44.26 -18.38 -8.79
C ALA A 68 -44.58 -19.09 -10.11
N GLU A 69 -43.93 -18.68 -11.20
CA GLU A 69 -43.97 -19.39 -12.48
C GLU A 69 -43.38 -20.80 -12.36
N LYS A 70 -42.26 -20.99 -11.64
CA LYS A 70 -41.63 -22.30 -11.40
C LYS A 70 -42.47 -23.21 -10.49
N GLN A 71 -43.25 -22.65 -9.58
CA GLN A 71 -44.22 -23.39 -8.76
C GLN A 71 -45.47 -23.76 -9.57
N ALA A 72 -46.00 -22.85 -10.39
CA ALA A 72 -47.07 -23.17 -11.35
C ALA A 72 -46.63 -24.21 -12.41
N LEU A 73 -45.35 -24.20 -12.80
CA LEU A 73 -44.72 -25.18 -13.69
C LEU A 73 -44.47 -26.55 -13.02
N ARG A 74 -44.40 -26.63 -11.68
CA ARG A 74 -44.29 -27.91 -10.96
C ARG A 74 -45.60 -28.70 -10.98
N ASP A 75 -46.74 -28.01 -10.97
CA ASP A 75 -48.06 -28.66 -11.05
C ASP A 75 -48.39 -29.14 -12.47
N ILE A 76 -47.75 -28.56 -13.49
CA ILE A 76 -47.88 -28.96 -14.91
C ILE A 76 -46.86 -30.06 -15.29
N ASN A 77 -45.70 -30.13 -14.61
CA ASN A 77 -44.62 -31.07 -14.89
C ASN A 77 -44.96 -32.56 -14.65
N ARG A 78 -46.06 -32.88 -13.98
CA ARG A 78 -46.52 -34.28 -13.85
C ARG A 78 -47.16 -34.83 -15.12
N THR A 79 -47.51 -33.97 -16.08
CA THR A 79 -48.33 -34.34 -17.25
C THR A 79 -47.58 -34.24 -18.58
N TRP A 80 -46.35 -33.72 -18.59
CA TRP A 80 -45.63 -33.34 -19.83
C TRP A 80 -44.32 -34.08 -20.10
N SER A 81 -43.99 -35.13 -19.33
CA SER A 81 -42.82 -35.98 -19.57
C SER A 81 -42.93 -36.87 -20.83
N SER A 82 -43.90 -36.66 -21.72
CA SER A 82 -44.10 -37.48 -22.92
C SER A 82 -43.87 -36.79 -24.27
N LEU A 83 -43.51 -35.50 -24.35
CA LEU A 83 -43.35 -34.83 -25.64
C LEU A 83 -42.10 -33.93 -25.69
N SER A 84 -41.05 -34.48 -26.32
CA SER A 84 -39.96 -33.82 -27.06
C SER A 84 -39.60 -32.35 -26.78
N GLY A 85 -38.32 -32.15 -26.43
CA GLY A 85 -37.39 -31.32 -27.22
C GLY A 85 -37.56 -29.80 -27.22
N HIS A 86 -36.56 -29.12 -26.63
CA HIS A 86 -36.19 -27.71 -26.82
C HIS A 86 -37.22 -26.63 -26.49
N SER A 87 -36.96 -25.86 -25.42
CA SER A 87 -37.47 -24.50 -25.29
C SER A 87 -36.47 -23.61 -24.54
N SER A 88 -35.54 -23.07 -25.31
CA SER A 88 -34.87 -21.79 -25.05
C SER A 88 -35.89 -20.69 -24.79
N LYS A 89 -35.84 -20.03 -23.63
CA LYS A 89 -36.59 -18.78 -23.35
C LYS A 89 -35.71 -17.63 -22.86
N ASN A 90 -34.50 -17.51 -23.41
CA ASN A 90 -33.79 -16.23 -23.40
C ASN A 90 -33.79 -15.73 -24.85
N VAL A 91 -34.66 -14.76 -25.14
CA VAL A 91 -34.75 -14.11 -26.47
C VAL A 91 -33.47 -13.31 -26.76
N LEU A 92 -32.73 -12.91 -25.72
CA LEU A 92 -31.46 -12.21 -25.80
C LEU A 92 -30.37 -13.03 -25.09
N GLN A 93 -29.23 -13.22 -25.75
CA GLN A 93 -28.01 -13.68 -25.10
C GLN A 93 -27.27 -12.45 -24.56
N LEU A 94 -27.19 -12.32 -23.25
CA LEU A 94 -26.46 -11.22 -22.62
C LEU A 94 -24.96 -11.47 -22.74
N PRO A 95 -24.16 -10.46 -23.13
CA PRO A 95 -22.70 -10.54 -23.06
C PRO A 95 -22.27 -10.94 -21.65
N SER A 96 -21.24 -11.78 -21.59
CA SER A 96 -20.69 -12.29 -20.34
C SER A 96 -19.22 -12.64 -20.56
N ILE A 97 -18.46 -12.76 -19.47
CA ILE A 97 -17.04 -13.16 -19.54
C ILE A 97 -16.84 -14.49 -20.30
N PHE A 98 -17.86 -15.37 -20.32
CA PHE A 98 -17.84 -16.64 -21.03
C PHE A 98 -17.84 -16.49 -22.55
N HIS A 99 -18.21 -15.33 -23.10
CA HIS A 99 -18.06 -15.05 -24.53
C HIS A 99 -16.59 -14.87 -24.90
N HIS A 100 -15.79 -14.28 -24.00
CA HIS A 100 -14.36 -14.04 -24.21
C HIS A 100 -13.49 -15.22 -23.74
N LEU A 101 -13.98 -15.97 -22.74
CA LEU A 101 -13.32 -17.12 -22.12
C LEU A 101 -14.29 -18.32 -22.06
N PRO A 102 -14.70 -18.90 -23.22
CA PRO A 102 -15.70 -19.97 -23.25
C PRO A 102 -15.24 -21.26 -22.58
N HIS A 103 -13.92 -21.48 -22.47
CA HIS A 103 -13.38 -22.65 -21.79
C HIS A 103 -13.72 -22.70 -20.29
N LEU A 104 -14.07 -21.57 -19.67
CA LEU A 104 -14.49 -21.52 -18.26
C LEU A 104 -15.83 -22.24 -18.02
N LEU A 105 -16.68 -22.39 -19.05
CA LEU A 105 -17.93 -23.15 -18.95
C LEU A 105 -17.70 -24.65 -18.79
N ASN A 106 -16.51 -25.14 -19.15
CA ASN A 106 -16.22 -26.57 -19.11
C ASN A 106 -15.94 -27.06 -17.68
N ARG A 107 -15.61 -26.17 -16.74
CA ARG A 107 -15.32 -26.54 -15.35
C ARG A 107 -15.72 -25.46 -14.35
N GLU A 108 -16.49 -25.85 -13.35
CA GLU A 108 -16.99 -24.95 -12.29
C GLU A 108 -15.87 -24.38 -11.40
N ASP A 109 -14.75 -25.09 -11.26
CA ASP A 109 -13.58 -24.68 -10.47
C ASP A 109 -12.69 -23.63 -11.18
N SER A 110 -13.00 -23.25 -12.42
CA SER A 110 -12.18 -22.32 -13.20
C SER A 110 -12.18 -20.89 -12.66
N LEU A 111 -13.24 -20.49 -11.96
CA LEU A 111 -13.40 -19.17 -11.35
C LEU A 111 -13.05 -19.15 -9.85
N LEU A 112 -12.80 -20.31 -9.25
CA LEU A 112 -12.40 -20.40 -7.86
C LEU A 112 -10.88 -20.23 -7.74
N PRO A 113 -10.38 -19.44 -6.78
CA PRO A 113 -8.95 -19.37 -6.50
C PRO A 113 -8.42 -20.76 -6.09
N ALA A 114 -7.29 -21.17 -6.66
CA ALA A 114 -6.60 -22.41 -6.28
C ALA A 114 -5.91 -22.29 -4.91
N VAL A 115 -5.53 -21.08 -4.54
CA VAL A 115 -5.04 -20.72 -3.21
C VAL A 115 -5.86 -19.53 -2.76
N HIS A 116 -6.31 -19.56 -1.50
CA HIS A 116 -7.04 -18.47 -0.88
C HIS A 116 -6.68 -18.42 0.62
N VAL A 117 -5.97 -17.38 1.01
CA VAL A 117 -5.56 -17.13 2.40
C VAL A 117 -5.96 -15.70 2.75
N GLY A 118 -6.82 -15.53 3.76
CA GLY A 118 -7.32 -14.22 4.17
C GLY A 118 -8.62 -14.33 4.95
N GLN A 119 -9.14 -13.19 5.44
CA GLN A 119 -10.41 -13.13 6.18
C GLN A 119 -11.61 -12.69 5.32
N GLY A 120 -11.41 -12.37 4.04
CA GLY A 120 -12.48 -11.93 3.15
C GLY A 120 -13.02 -10.54 3.52
N ARG A 121 -12.14 -9.63 3.97
CA ARG A 121 -12.54 -8.29 4.43
C ARG A 121 -13.15 -7.50 3.26
N THR A 122 -14.22 -6.76 3.56
CA THR A 122 -14.95 -5.88 2.64
C THR A 122 -15.37 -4.58 3.34
N GLY A 123 -15.87 -3.62 2.56
CA GLY A 123 -16.33 -2.32 3.08
C GLY A 123 -15.21 -1.32 3.35
N VAL A 124 -14.01 -1.55 2.81
CA VAL A 124 -12.87 -0.65 2.96
C VAL A 124 -12.88 0.49 1.94
N SER A 125 -12.19 1.59 2.21
CA SER A 125 -12.08 2.68 1.23
C SER A 125 -11.24 2.30 0.01
N ILE A 126 -10.09 1.65 0.22
CA ILE A 126 -9.14 1.34 -0.85
C ILE A 126 -8.69 -0.13 -0.79
N VAL A 127 -8.77 -0.80 -1.93
CA VAL A 127 -8.22 -2.14 -2.16
C VAL A 127 -6.96 -2.02 -3.03
N MET A 128 -5.85 -2.56 -2.59
CA MET A 128 -4.57 -2.54 -3.30
C MET A 128 -4.28 -3.92 -3.90
N GLY A 129 -4.28 -4.02 -5.22
CA GLY A 129 -3.96 -5.26 -5.94
C GLY A 129 -2.47 -5.35 -6.27
N VAL A 130 -1.79 -6.40 -5.77
CA VAL A 130 -0.35 -6.65 -5.98
C VAL A 130 -0.16 -8.01 -6.66
N PRO A 131 -0.06 -8.07 -8.00
CA PRO A 131 0.24 -9.29 -8.72
C PRO A 131 1.74 -9.59 -8.64
N SER A 132 2.08 -10.86 -8.40
CA SER A 132 3.44 -11.36 -8.31
C SER A 132 3.63 -12.58 -9.19
N VAL A 133 4.77 -12.63 -9.88
CA VAL A 133 5.20 -13.77 -10.70
C VAL A 133 6.55 -14.29 -10.21
N LYS A 134 6.82 -15.56 -10.48
CA LYS A 134 8.09 -16.20 -10.17
C LYS A 134 9.22 -15.56 -10.99
N ARG A 135 10.25 -15.08 -10.30
CA ARG A 135 11.51 -14.61 -10.89
C ARG A 135 12.63 -15.57 -10.50
N GLU A 136 13.61 -15.75 -11.39
CA GLU A 136 14.72 -16.69 -11.18
C GLU A 136 15.73 -16.20 -10.12
N VAL A 137 15.92 -14.87 -10.01
CA VAL A 137 17.03 -14.28 -9.23
C VAL A 137 16.58 -13.78 -7.86
N HIS A 138 15.52 -12.96 -7.80
CA HIS A 138 15.10 -12.28 -6.58
C HIS A 138 13.58 -12.08 -6.57
N SER A 139 12.95 -12.27 -5.41
CA SER A 139 11.54 -11.93 -5.18
C SER A 139 11.45 -10.60 -4.44
N TYR A 140 10.79 -9.61 -5.05
CA TYR A 140 10.59 -8.28 -4.46
C TYR A 140 9.34 -8.19 -3.58
N LEU A 141 8.48 -9.21 -3.63
CA LEU A 141 7.14 -9.17 -3.03
C LEU A 141 7.16 -8.85 -1.54
N THR A 142 8.06 -9.49 -0.77
CA THR A 142 8.16 -9.26 0.67
C THR A 142 8.56 -7.83 0.98
N ASP A 143 9.54 -7.26 0.27
CA ASP A 143 9.98 -5.88 0.47
C ASP A 143 8.88 -4.88 0.12
N THR A 144 8.16 -5.12 -0.99
CA THR A 144 7.01 -4.31 -1.41
C THR A 144 5.90 -4.33 -0.36
N LEU A 145 5.54 -5.51 0.14
CA LEU A 145 4.52 -5.64 1.18
C LEU A 145 4.96 -4.94 2.47
N SER A 146 6.19 -5.14 2.91
CA SER A 146 6.74 -4.45 4.07
C SER A 146 6.69 -2.93 3.90
N SER A 147 7.06 -2.40 2.72
CA SER A 147 6.97 -0.96 2.44
C SER A 147 5.54 -0.44 2.46
N LEU A 148 4.58 -1.16 1.87
CA LEU A 148 3.19 -0.74 1.88
C LEU A 148 2.65 -0.71 3.32
N MET A 149 2.87 -1.78 4.08
CA MET A 149 2.28 -1.97 5.41
C MET A 149 2.96 -1.13 6.50
N SER A 150 4.25 -0.78 6.34
CA SER A 150 4.96 0.05 7.32
C SER A 150 4.54 1.52 7.28
N GLU A 151 4.04 2.00 6.14
CA GLU A 151 3.62 3.39 5.94
C GLU A 151 2.11 3.61 6.23
N LEU A 152 1.40 2.58 6.69
CA LEU A 152 0.00 2.65 7.12
C LEU A 152 -0.12 2.84 8.64
N SER A 153 -0.90 3.83 9.05
CA SER A 153 -1.36 3.98 10.43
C SER A 153 -2.38 2.89 10.81
N ALA A 154 -2.64 2.71 12.11
CA ALA A 154 -3.60 1.71 12.60
C ALA A 154 -5.01 1.91 12.01
N ALA A 155 -5.47 3.15 11.87
CA ALA A 155 -6.77 3.44 11.27
C ALA A 155 -6.80 3.12 9.76
N GLU A 156 -5.72 3.40 9.03
CA GLU A 156 -5.62 3.08 7.60
C GLU A 156 -5.52 1.56 7.37
N LYS A 157 -4.88 0.82 8.28
CA LYS A 157 -4.85 -0.65 8.24
C LYS A 157 -6.24 -1.28 8.38
N GLU A 158 -7.19 -0.63 9.07
CA GLU A 158 -8.58 -1.10 9.14
C GLU A 158 -9.42 -0.69 7.92
N ASP A 159 -9.03 0.39 7.23
CA ASP A 159 -9.73 0.96 6.08
C ASP A 159 -9.11 0.56 4.73
N CYS A 160 -8.31 -0.51 4.71
CA CYS A 160 -7.72 -1.04 3.48
C CYS A 160 -7.58 -2.56 3.47
N VAL A 161 -7.44 -3.11 2.27
CA VAL A 161 -7.08 -4.51 2.01
C VAL A 161 -6.01 -4.53 0.93
N ILE A 162 -4.94 -5.29 1.15
CA ILE A 162 -3.92 -5.62 0.16
C ILE A 162 -4.20 -7.04 -0.34
N VAL A 163 -4.54 -7.18 -1.62
CA VAL A 163 -4.76 -8.46 -2.27
C VAL A 163 -3.53 -8.81 -3.11
N VAL A 164 -2.81 -9.84 -2.69
CA VAL A 164 -1.69 -10.41 -3.43
C VAL A 164 -2.21 -11.49 -4.37
N LEU A 165 -2.00 -11.30 -5.67
CA LEU A 165 -2.24 -12.35 -6.67
C LEU A 165 -0.93 -13.06 -6.97
N ILE A 166 -0.80 -14.32 -6.58
CA ILE A 166 0.28 -15.19 -7.05
C ILE A 166 -0.11 -15.66 -8.44
N ALA A 167 0.38 -14.97 -9.46
CA ALA A 167 0.04 -15.19 -10.85
C ALA A 167 0.85 -16.34 -11.46
N GLU A 168 0.81 -17.53 -10.85
CA GLU A 168 1.51 -18.71 -11.29
C GLU A 168 0.56 -19.89 -11.51
N ALA A 169 0.81 -20.66 -12.58
CA ALA A 169 0.03 -21.86 -12.87
C ALA A 169 0.48 -23.07 -12.02
N ASP A 170 1.71 -23.03 -11.49
CA ASP A 170 2.23 -24.04 -10.58
C ASP A 170 1.63 -23.86 -9.17
N GLN A 171 0.68 -24.72 -8.83
CA GLN A 171 -0.02 -24.68 -7.55
C GLN A 171 0.89 -25.00 -6.35
N GLN A 172 1.96 -25.78 -6.53
CA GLN A 172 2.91 -26.07 -5.45
C GLN A 172 3.73 -24.83 -5.14
N TYR A 173 4.21 -24.14 -6.18
CA TYR A 173 4.88 -22.86 -6.00
C TYR A 173 3.94 -21.83 -5.36
N ALA A 174 2.71 -21.68 -5.86
CA ALA A 174 1.74 -20.74 -5.30
C ALA A 174 1.45 -21.01 -3.82
N SER A 175 1.22 -22.27 -3.45
CA SER A 175 1.04 -22.66 -2.05
C SER A 175 2.28 -22.34 -1.20
N SER A 176 3.49 -22.61 -1.71
CA SER A 176 4.73 -22.33 -0.98
C SER A 176 4.95 -20.84 -0.70
N VAL A 177 4.58 -19.98 -1.64
CA VAL A 177 4.66 -18.52 -1.48
C VAL A 177 3.62 -18.05 -0.47
N ALA A 178 2.38 -18.56 -0.57
CA ALA A 178 1.33 -18.23 0.38
C ALA A 178 1.68 -18.65 1.83
N ASP A 179 2.24 -19.85 2.01
CA ASP A 179 2.73 -20.33 3.31
C ASP A 179 3.87 -19.47 3.85
N ASN A 180 4.77 -19.00 2.98
CA ASN A 180 5.83 -18.08 3.37
C ASN A 180 5.26 -16.74 3.85
N LEU A 181 4.36 -16.14 3.08
CA LEU A 181 3.69 -14.89 3.47
C LEU A 181 2.91 -15.05 4.78
N LYS A 182 2.29 -16.22 5.01
CA LYS A 182 1.60 -16.52 6.27
C LYS A 182 2.53 -16.59 7.47
N ARG A 183 3.77 -17.04 7.30
CA ARG A 183 4.80 -17.02 8.35
C ARG A 183 5.35 -15.61 8.60
N LEU A 184 5.52 -14.81 7.55
CA LEU A 184 6.10 -13.47 7.63
C LEU A 184 5.12 -12.40 8.13
N PHE A 185 3.83 -12.51 7.76
CA PHE A 185 2.79 -11.53 8.06
C PHE A 185 1.54 -12.16 8.73
N PRO A 186 1.71 -12.91 9.83
CA PRO A 186 0.61 -13.63 10.45
C PRO A 186 -0.47 -12.67 11.00
N ALA A 187 -0.06 -11.53 11.55
CA ALA A 187 -0.95 -10.54 12.13
C ALA A 187 -1.80 -9.85 11.05
N GLU A 188 -1.20 -9.49 9.92
CA GLU A 188 -1.86 -8.80 8.82
C GLU A 188 -2.85 -9.71 8.08
N ILE A 189 -2.53 -11.01 7.95
CA ILE A 189 -3.49 -11.99 7.42
C ILE A 189 -4.64 -12.22 8.41
N GLN A 190 -4.35 -12.28 9.71
CA GLN A 190 -5.38 -12.51 10.73
C GLN A 190 -6.32 -11.32 10.88
N SER A 191 -5.82 -10.09 10.77
CA SER A 191 -6.68 -8.90 10.80
C SER A 191 -7.55 -8.79 9.54
N GLY A 192 -7.12 -9.38 8.42
CA GLY A 192 -7.76 -9.23 7.12
C GLY A 192 -7.21 -8.04 6.32
N LEU A 193 -6.09 -7.45 6.75
CA LEU A 193 -5.34 -6.46 5.97
C LEU A 193 -4.70 -7.09 4.73
N LEU A 194 -4.14 -8.28 4.84
CA LEU A 194 -3.46 -8.99 3.76
C LEU A 194 -4.25 -10.23 3.34
N GLU A 195 -4.53 -10.34 2.05
CA GLU A 195 -5.12 -11.52 1.43
C GLU A 195 -4.22 -12.03 0.30
N VAL A 196 -4.11 -13.34 0.17
CA VAL A 196 -3.29 -14.01 -0.85
C VAL A 196 -4.18 -14.96 -1.65
N VAL A 197 -4.19 -14.75 -2.96
CA VAL A 197 -4.96 -15.57 -3.90
C VAL A 197 -4.08 -16.06 -5.05
N SER A 198 -4.43 -17.22 -5.60
CA SER A 198 -3.86 -17.73 -6.85
C SER A 198 -5.00 -18.14 -7.78
N PRO A 199 -4.95 -17.83 -9.08
CA PRO A 199 -5.97 -18.29 -10.01
C PRO A 199 -5.86 -19.81 -10.20
N SER A 200 -6.98 -20.44 -10.54
CA SER A 200 -6.98 -21.83 -11.02
C SER A 200 -6.20 -21.94 -12.32
N VAL A 201 -5.49 -23.04 -12.54
CA VAL A 201 -4.86 -23.32 -13.85
C VAL A 201 -5.90 -23.35 -14.97
N HIS A 202 -7.15 -23.69 -14.65
CA HIS A 202 -8.27 -23.73 -15.59
C HIS A 202 -8.85 -22.35 -15.93
N PHE A 203 -8.46 -21.31 -15.19
CA PHE A 203 -8.79 -19.93 -15.55
C PHE A 203 -8.15 -19.54 -16.89
N TYR A 204 -6.92 -20.01 -17.13
CA TYR A 204 -6.17 -19.66 -18.33
C TYR A 204 -6.57 -20.51 -19.54
N PRO A 205 -6.73 -19.90 -20.73
CA PRO A 205 -6.94 -20.63 -21.97
C PRO A 205 -5.64 -21.33 -22.43
N ASP A 206 -5.78 -22.23 -23.41
CA ASP A 206 -4.62 -22.79 -24.11
C ASP A 206 -3.86 -21.71 -24.90
N PHE A 207 -2.65 -21.39 -24.44
CA PHE A 207 -1.78 -20.39 -25.06
C PHE A 207 -1.00 -20.92 -26.27
N SER A 208 -1.03 -22.22 -26.57
CA SER A 208 -0.26 -22.79 -27.69
C SER A 208 -0.67 -22.24 -29.07
N ARG A 209 -1.92 -21.77 -29.16
CA ARG A 209 -2.53 -21.24 -30.39
C ARG A 209 -2.39 -19.72 -30.55
N LEU A 210 -1.65 -19.05 -29.67
CA LEU A 210 -1.41 -17.61 -29.79
C LEU A 210 -0.60 -17.30 -31.05
N ARG A 211 -1.05 -16.27 -31.78
CA ARG A 211 -0.37 -15.77 -32.97
C ARG A 211 0.66 -14.73 -32.57
N GLU A 212 1.81 -14.77 -33.22
CA GLU A 212 2.80 -13.70 -33.10
C GLU A 212 2.21 -12.38 -33.61
N SER A 213 2.58 -11.27 -32.99
CA SER A 213 2.17 -9.93 -33.41
C SER A 213 3.21 -8.90 -33.00
N PHE A 214 3.21 -7.74 -33.67
CA PHE A 214 4.17 -6.65 -33.44
C PHE A 214 5.66 -7.04 -33.57
N GLY A 215 5.96 -8.16 -34.23
CA GLY A 215 7.31 -8.72 -34.30
C GLY A 215 7.78 -9.37 -32.99
N ASP A 216 6.88 -9.55 -32.02
CA ASP A 216 7.19 -10.20 -30.74
C ASP A 216 7.23 -11.73 -30.90
N PRO A 217 8.20 -12.42 -30.28
CA PRO A 217 8.22 -13.88 -30.24
C PRO A 217 7.03 -14.41 -29.44
N LYS A 218 6.64 -15.68 -29.69
CA LYS A 218 5.53 -16.33 -28.99
C LYS A 218 5.59 -16.23 -27.46
N GLU A 219 6.78 -16.31 -26.87
CA GLU A 219 6.96 -16.19 -25.42
C GLU A 219 6.54 -14.83 -24.89
N ARG A 220 6.90 -13.75 -25.61
CA ARG A 220 6.51 -12.38 -25.25
C ARG A 220 5.02 -12.17 -25.47
N VAL A 221 4.43 -12.73 -26.53
CA VAL A 221 2.98 -12.71 -26.74
C VAL A 221 2.26 -13.45 -25.61
N ARG A 222 2.70 -14.66 -25.27
CA ARG A 222 2.15 -15.42 -24.15
C ARG A 222 2.25 -14.65 -22.85
N TRP A 223 3.39 -14.04 -22.57
CA TRP A 223 3.61 -13.23 -21.38
C TRP A 223 2.61 -12.07 -21.26
N ARG A 224 2.47 -11.23 -22.31
CA ARG A 224 1.54 -10.08 -22.28
C ARG A 224 0.07 -10.52 -22.24
N THR A 225 -0.27 -11.64 -22.91
CA THR A 225 -1.63 -12.20 -22.87
C THR A 225 -1.99 -12.74 -21.50
N LYS A 226 -1.05 -13.44 -20.84
CA LYS A 226 -1.24 -13.92 -19.48
C LYS A 226 -1.38 -12.75 -18.50
N GLN A 227 -0.53 -11.73 -18.60
CA GLN A 227 -0.60 -10.54 -17.74
C GLN A 227 -1.96 -9.85 -17.80
N ASN A 228 -2.55 -9.71 -19.00
CA ASN A 228 -3.90 -9.17 -19.14
C ASN A 228 -4.93 -9.98 -18.31
N LEU A 229 -4.87 -11.31 -18.41
CA LEU A 229 -5.76 -12.20 -17.65
C LEU A 229 -5.51 -12.14 -16.15
N ASP A 230 -4.26 -12.04 -15.71
CA ASP A 230 -3.89 -11.90 -14.31
C ASP A 230 -4.53 -10.64 -13.69
N TYR A 231 -4.45 -9.51 -14.40
CA TYR A 231 -5.02 -8.26 -13.93
C TYR A 231 -6.55 -8.31 -13.93
N CYS A 232 -7.17 -8.92 -14.96
CA CYS A 232 -8.61 -9.16 -14.97
C CYS A 232 -9.05 -10.00 -13.76
N PHE A 233 -8.35 -11.10 -13.44
CA PHE A 233 -8.67 -11.94 -12.28
C PHE A 233 -8.62 -11.13 -10.98
N LEU A 234 -7.54 -10.38 -10.78
CA LEU A 234 -7.34 -9.57 -9.58
C LEU A 234 -8.41 -8.48 -9.43
N MET A 235 -8.72 -7.77 -10.51
CA MET A 235 -9.78 -6.75 -10.52
C MET A 235 -11.16 -7.35 -10.24
N MET A 236 -11.49 -8.50 -10.84
CA MET A 236 -12.75 -9.21 -10.56
C MET A 236 -12.85 -9.64 -9.09
N TYR A 237 -11.77 -10.17 -8.53
CA TYR A 237 -11.73 -10.59 -7.12
C TYR A 237 -11.85 -9.40 -6.15
N ALA A 238 -11.22 -8.27 -6.49
CA ALA A 238 -11.18 -7.08 -5.65
C ALA A 238 -12.45 -6.22 -5.71
N GLN A 239 -13.28 -6.38 -6.75
CA GLN A 239 -14.37 -5.46 -7.08
C GLN A 239 -15.35 -5.19 -5.93
N SER A 240 -15.72 -6.22 -5.17
CA SER A 240 -16.71 -6.09 -4.09
C SER A 240 -16.13 -5.67 -2.74
N LYS A 241 -14.80 -5.47 -2.65
CA LYS A 241 -14.12 -5.30 -1.36
C LYS A 241 -14.07 -3.85 -0.87
N GLY A 242 -14.05 -2.87 -1.76
CA GLY A 242 -13.96 -1.47 -1.34
C GLY A 242 -14.37 -0.47 -2.39
N THR A 243 -14.33 0.81 -2.03
CA THR A 243 -14.79 1.92 -2.89
C THR A 243 -13.88 2.16 -4.09
N TYR A 244 -12.56 2.10 -3.85
CA TYR A 244 -11.54 2.30 -4.88
C TYR A 244 -10.63 1.07 -4.98
N TYR A 245 -10.17 0.78 -6.19
CA TYR A 245 -9.17 -0.23 -6.47
C TYR A 245 -7.90 0.42 -7.01
N VAL A 246 -6.74 0.05 -6.48
CA VAL A 246 -5.43 0.53 -6.92
C VAL A 246 -4.63 -0.66 -7.44
N GLN A 247 -4.29 -0.62 -8.73
CA GLN A 247 -3.37 -1.59 -9.32
C GLN A 247 -1.93 -1.21 -9.01
N LEU A 248 -1.20 -2.13 -8.39
CA LEU A 248 0.22 -2.01 -8.06
C LEU A 248 1.01 -3.15 -8.75
N GLU A 249 2.32 -3.20 -8.51
CA GLU A 249 3.25 -4.26 -8.91
C GLU A 249 4.00 -4.76 -7.67
N ASP A 250 4.64 -5.92 -7.74
CA ASP A 250 5.32 -6.56 -6.61
C ASP A 250 6.76 -6.08 -6.37
N ASP A 251 7.22 -5.08 -7.11
CA ASP A 251 8.57 -4.52 -7.07
C ASP A 251 8.57 -2.99 -6.94
N ILE A 252 7.78 -2.49 -5.99
CA ILE A 252 7.62 -1.06 -5.71
C ILE A 252 7.97 -0.70 -4.27
N VAL A 253 8.25 0.57 -4.05
CA VAL A 253 8.30 1.18 -2.71
C VAL A 253 7.33 2.36 -2.67
N ALA A 254 6.59 2.45 -1.56
CA ALA A 254 5.60 3.50 -1.32
C ALA A 254 6.21 4.69 -0.55
N ARG A 255 5.70 5.90 -0.79
CA ARG A 255 6.03 7.07 0.04
C ARG A 255 5.25 7.06 1.37
N PRO A 256 5.77 7.72 2.40
CA PRO A 256 5.00 7.97 3.61
C PRO A 256 3.67 8.67 3.31
N ASN A 257 2.62 8.31 4.06
CA ASN A 257 1.27 8.87 3.93
C ASN A 257 0.62 8.66 2.54
N TYR A 258 1.09 7.69 1.75
CA TYR A 258 0.54 7.44 0.41
C TYR A 258 -0.96 7.15 0.47
N PHE A 259 -1.43 6.38 1.46
CA PHE A 259 -2.82 6.00 1.59
C PHE A 259 -3.74 7.21 1.79
N THR A 260 -3.50 8.00 2.84
CA THR A 260 -4.27 9.22 3.11
C THR A 260 -4.21 10.18 1.93
N THR A 261 -3.06 10.30 1.27
CA THR A 261 -2.89 11.16 0.08
C THR A 261 -3.75 10.68 -1.08
N MET A 262 -3.73 9.38 -1.40
CA MET A 262 -4.58 8.80 -2.45
C MET A 262 -6.06 8.98 -2.13
N LYS A 263 -6.47 8.68 -0.89
CA LYS A 263 -7.87 8.79 -0.45
C LYS A 263 -8.38 10.23 -0.57
N ASN A 264 -7.63 11.19 -0.03
CA ASN A 264 -7.99 12.61 -0.09
C ASN A 264 -8.02 13.12 -1.52
N PHE A 265 -7.03 12.74 -2.34
CA PHE A 265 -7.00 13.13 -3.74
C PHE A 265 -8.22 12.62 -4.49
N ALA A 266 -8.61 11.36 -4.29
CA ALA A 266 -9.82 10.79 -4.91
C ALA A 266 -11.11 11.50 -4.45
N LEU A 267 -11.24 11.81 -3.15
CA LEU A 267 -12.40 12.52 -2.60
C LEU A 267 -12.50 13.98 -3.05
N GLN A 268 -11.38 14.61 -3.42
CA GLN A 268 -11.35 15.96 -3.96
C GLN A 268 -11.75 16.03 -5.43
N GLN A 269 -11.74 14.90 -6.15
CA GLN A 269 -12.12 14.91 -7.56
C GLN A 269 -13.64 15.07 -7.73
N PRO A 270 -14.10 15.79 -8.77
CA PRO A 270 -15.51 15.86 -9.11
C PRO A 270 -16.11 14.46 -9.31
N LEU A 271 -17.33 14.24 -8.81
CA LEU A 271 -17.97 12.92 -8.74
C LEU A 271 -18.13 12.22 -10.10
N GLU A 272 -18.24 12.96 -11.22
CA GLU A 272 -18.59 12.40 -12.54
C GLU A 272 -17.52 12.53 -13.66
N GLU A 273 -16.29 12.98 -13.39
CA GLU A 273 -15.39 13.42 -14.48
C GLU A 273 -14.13 12.58 -14.73
N TRP A 274 -13.78 11.63 -13.88
CA TRP A 274 -12.53 10.87 -14.00
C TRP A 274 -12.73 9.35 -14.10
N MET A 275 -11.84 8.71 -14.83
CA MET A 275 -11.77 7.25 -15.01
C MET A 275 -10.56 6.65 -14.28
N ILE A 276 -9.44 7.36 -14.25
CA ILE A 276 -8.19 6.86 -13.67
C ILE A 276 -7.49 7.98 -12.90
N LEU A 277 -7.11 7.70 -11.65
CA LEU A 277 -6.15 8.55 -10.94
C LEU A 277 -4.78 7.88 -10.95
N GLU A 278 -3.77 8.61 -11.42
CA GLU A 278 -2.40 8.11 -11.52
C GLU A 278 -1.53 8.62 -10.37
N PHE A 279 -0.92 7.69 -9.64
CA PHE A 279 0.04 7.96 -8.57
C PHE A 279 1.48 7.49 -8.91
N SER A 280 1.68 7.00 -10.13
CA SER A 280 3.00 6.80 -10.77
C SER A 280 2.87 7.03 -12.27
N GLN A 281 3.95 7.49 -12.89
CA GLN A 281 4.07 7.59 -14.35
C GLN A 281 4.46 6.27 -15.01
N LEU A 282 4.99 5.32 -14.24
CA LEU A 282 5.58 4.09 -14.78
C LEU A 282 4.52 3.02 -14.99
N GLY A 283 4.35 2.62 -16.26
CA GLY A 283 3.54 1.46 -16.64
C GLY A 283 2.13 1.49 -16.06
N PHE A 284 1.73 0.39 -15.44
CA PHE A 284 0.42 0.21 -14.83
C PHE A 284 0.41 0.42 -13.30
N ILE A 285 1.52 0.90 -12.73
CA ILE A 285 1.68 1.09 -11.30
C ILE A 285 0.86 2.30 -10.82
N GLY A 286 0.23 2.17 -9.66
CA GLY A 286 -0.44 3.27 -8.98
C GLY A 286 -1.64 3.81 -9.75
N LYS A 287 -2.35 2.93 -10.48
CA LYS A 287 -3.57 3.30 -11.20
C LYS A 287 -4.78 3.00 -10.32
N MET A 288 -5.44 4.05 -9.88
CA MET A 288 -6.66 3.97 -9.10
C MET A 288 -7.90 4.07 -9.99
N PHE A 289 -8.87 3.22 -9.71
CA PHE A 289 -10.16 3.13 -10.36
C PHE A 289 -11.25 3.13 -9.29
N LYS A 290 -12.46 3.59 -9.65
CA LYS A 290 -13.65 3.29 -8.86
C LYS A 290 -13.95 1.81 -9.00
N SER A 291 -14.18 1.10 -7.89
CA SER A 291 -14.44 -0.35 -7.96
C SER A 291 -15.68 -0.69 -8.79
N LEU A 292 -16.67 0.21 -8.80
CA LEU A 292 -17.88 0.09 -9.63
C LEU A 292 -17.58 0.08 -11.14
N ASP A 293 -16.51 0.76 -11.58
CA ASP A 293 -16.12 0.85 -12.99
C ASP A 293 -15.24 -0.34 -13.45
N LEU A 294 -14.81 -1.20 -12.52
CA LEU A 294 -13.94 -2.33 -12.85
C LEU A 294 -14.57 -3.32 -13.82
N SER A 295 -15.89 -3.51 -13.79
CA SER A 295 -16.57 -4.40 -14.74
C SER A 295 -16.36 -3.98 -16.19
N LEU A 296 -16.53 -2.69 -16.48
CA LEU A 296 -16.29 -2.11 -17.81
C LEU A 296 -14.83 -2.27 -18.24
N ILE A 297 -13.90 -2.02 -17.31
CA ILE A 297 -12.46 -2.13 -17.57
C ILE A 297 -12.07 -3.59 -17.86
N VAL A 298 -12.50 -4.52 -17.01
CA VAL A 298 -12.26 -5.95 -17.16
C VAL A 298 -12.84 -6.47 -18.46
N GLU A 299 -14.08 -6.11 -18.79
CA GLU A 299 -14.73 -6.56 -20.02
C GLU A 299 -13.96 -6.08 -21.26
N PHE A 300 -13.58 -4.79 -21.30
CA PHE A 300 -12.77 -4.26 -22.40
C PHE A 300 -11.41 -4.97 -22.52
N MET A 301 -10.75 -5.25 -21.40
CA MET A 301 -9.49 -5.99 -21.39
C MET A 301 -9.67 -7.42 -21.92
N LEU A 302 -10.75 -8.10 -21.52
CA LEU A 302 -11.09 -9.45 -21.98
C LEU A 302 -11.49 -9.50 -23.46
N MET A 303 -12.01 -8.42 -24.04
CA MET A 303 -12.25 -8.38 -25.49
C MET A 303 -10.96 -8.51 -26.30
N PHE A 304 -9.86 -7.94 -25.81
CA PHE A 304 -8.61 -7.75 -26.58
C PHE A 304 -7.36 -8.32 -25.89
N TYR A 305 -7.52 -9.23 -24.92
CA TYR A 305 -6.42 -9.74 -24.08
C TYR A 305 -5.32 -10.46 -24.88
N LYS A 306 -5.62 -10.97 -26.07
CA LYS A 306 -4.63 -11.59 -26.97
C LYS A 306 -3.91 -10.56 -27.85
N ASP A 307 -4.56 -9.43 -28.11
CA ASP A 307 -4.19 -8.54 -29.20
C ASP A 307 -3.20 -7.46 -28.79
N LYS A 308 -3.31 -6.93 -27.57
CA LYS A 308 -2.43 -5.84 -27.10
C LYS A 308 -2.01 -6.01 -25.64
N PRO A 309 -0.87 -5.45 -25.22
CA PRO A 309 -0.48 -5.40 -23.81
C PRO A 309 -1.39 -4.46 -22.99
N ILE A 310 -1.41 -4.65 -21.69
CA ILE A 310 -2.37 -4.02 -20.77
C ILE A 310 -2.35 -2.48 -20.80
N ASP A 311 -1.15 -1.87 -20.85
CA ASP A 311 -1.00 -0.41 -20.92
C ASP A 311 -1.65 0.17 -22.16
N TRP A 312 -1.56 -0.55 -23.28
CA TRP A 312 -2.16 -0.12 -24.54
C TRP A 312 -3.67 -0.31 -24.51
N LEU A 313 -4.17 -1.38 -23.91
CA LEU A 313 -5.62 -1.57 -23.74
C LEU A 313 -6.23 -0.44 -22.91
N LEU A 314 -5.54 -0.03 -21.83
CA LEU A 314 -5.95 1.11 -21.02
C LEU A 314 -5.86 2.45 -21.77
N ASP A 315 -4.91 2.63 -22.67
CA ASP A 315 -4.92 3.83 -23.53
C ASP A 315 -6.06 3.81 -24.56
N HIS A 316 -6.37 2.63 -25.13
CA HIS A 316 -7.45 2.47 -26.09
C HIS A 316 -8.83 2.67 -25.47
N ILE A 317 -9.08 2.23 -24.23
CA ILE A 317 -10.38 2.47 -23.59
C ILE A 317 -10.66 3.98 -23.45
N MET A 318 -9.63 4.77 -23.13
CA MET A 318 -9.74 6.22 -23.09
C MET A 318 -9.91 6.82 -24.49
N TRP A 319 -9.15 6.31 -25.48
CA TRP A 319 -9.28 6.76 -26.87
C TRP A 319 -10.72 6.60 -27.37
N VAL A 320 -11.31 5.42 -27.17
CA VAL A 320 -12.69 5.12 -27.58
C VAL A 320 -13.70 6.00 -26.84
N LYS A 321 -13.44 6.35 -25.58
CA LYS A 321 -14.37 7.17 -24.78
C LYS A 321 -14.40 8.65 -25.15
N VAL A 322 -13.26 9.26 -25.47
CA VAL A 322 -13.17 10.74 -25.55
C VAL A 322 -12.44 11.30 -26.77
N CYS A 323 -11.75 10.48 -27.56
CA CYS A 323 -11.03 10.99 -28.72
C CYS A 323 -11.95 11.09 -29.93
N ASN A 324 -11.99 12.28 -30.55
CA ASN A 324 -12.68 12.49 -31.81
C ASN A 324 -11.71 12.16 -32.97
N PRO A 325 -12.02 11.17 -33.84
CA PRO A 325 -11.17 10.80 -34.97
C PRO A 325 -10.93 11.91 -36.00
N GLU A 326 -11.80 12.91 -36.06
CA GLU A 326 -11.70 14.06 -36.97
C GLU A 326 -10.78 15.17 -36.44
N LYS A 327 -10.30 15.06 -35.19
CA LYS A 327 -9.42 16.03 -34.54
C LYS A 327 -8.00 15.50 -34.39
N ASP A 328 -7.09 16.44 -34.13
CA ASP A 328 -5.67 16.14 -33.98
C ASP A 328 -5.34 15.37 -32.69
N ALA A 329 -4.13 14.79 -32.66
CA ALA A 329 -3.63 14.06 -31.51
C ALA A 329 -3.63 14.92 -30.23
N LYS A 330 -3.30 16.23 -30.34
CA LYS A 330 -3.29 17.15 -29.19
C LYS A 330 -4.68 17.34 -28.58
N HIS A 331 -5.74 17.32 -29.39
CA HIS A 331 -7.10 17.29 -28.86
C HIS A 331 -7.35 16.01 -28.07
N CYS A 332 -7.04 14.85 -28.65
CA CYS A 332 -7.21 13.55 -27.98
C CYS A 332 -6.43 13.48 -26.66
N ASP A 333 -5.17 13.92 -26.64
CA ASP A 333 -4.34 13.93 -25.43
C ASP A 333 -4.93 14.80 -24.32
N ARG A 334 -5.46 15.97 -24.66
CA ARG A 334 -6.15 16.84 -23.70
C ARG A 334 -7.42 16.20 -23.14
N GLN A 335 -8.21 15.56 -24.00
CA GLN A 335 -9.42 14.87 -23.56
C GLN A 335 -9.09 13.68 -22.64
N LYS A 336 -8.08 12.88 -23.00
CA LYS A 336 -7.57 11.80 -22.15
C LYS A 336 -7.07 12.31 -20.81
N ALA A 337 -6.40 13.46 -20.77
CA ALA A 337 -5.90 14.07 -19.53
C ALA A 337 -7.01 14.48 -18.55
N ASN A 338 -8.22 14.77 -19.04
CA ASN A 338 -9.37 15.06 -18.17
C ASN A 338 -9.90 13.79 -17.49
N LEU A 339 -9.89 12.65 -18.20
CA LEU A 339 -10.29 11.36 -17.62
C LEU A 339 -9.19 10.71 -16.77
N ARG A 340 -7.92 10.99 -17.09
CA ARG A 340 -6.74 10.42 -16.45
C ARG A 340 -5.98 11.51 -15.72
N ILE A 341 -6.38 11.72 -14.46
CA ILE A 341 -5.85 12.79 -13.63
C ILE A 341 -4.63 12.28 -12.87
N ARG A 342 -3.51 12.96 -13.03
CA ARG A 342 -2.25 12.58 -12.40
C ARG A 342 -2.00 13.35 -11.12
N PHE A 343 -1.73 12.64 -10.04
CA PHE A 343 -1.19 13.21 -8.81
C PHE A 343 0.31 13.45 -8.94
N LYS A 344 0.79 14.57 -8.39
CA LYS A 344 2.21 14.88 -8.28
C LYS A 344 2.52 15.36 -6.87
N PRO A 345 3.63 14.90 -6.25
CA PRO A 345 4.63 13.96 -6.78
C PRO A 345 4.15 12.50 -6.79
N SER A 346 4.80 11.63 -7.58
CA SER A 346 4.48 10.18 -7.58
C SER A 346 4.62 9.58 -6.18
N LEU A 347 3.73 8.64 -5.85
CA LEU A 347 3.67 7.97 -4.54
C LEU A 347 4.32 6.58 -4.55
N PHE A 348 4.56 6.02 -5.74
CA PHE A 348 5.19 4.71 -5.91
C PHE A 348 6.40 4.78 -6.84
N GLN A 349 7.48 4.09 -6.46
CA GLN A 349 8.68 3.96 -7.27
C GLN A 349 8.95 2.48 -7.53
N HIS A 350 9.10 2.13 -8.81
CA HIS A 350 9.56 0.80 -9.22
C HIS A 350 11.04 0.62 -8.84
N VAL A 351 11.36 -0.43 -8.09
CA VAL A 351 12.71 -0.77 -7.63
C VAL A 351 13.25 -2.07 -8.21
N GLY A 352 12.41 -2.86 -8.89
CA GLY A 352 12.82 -4.09 -9.53
C GLY A 352 13.88 -3.87 -10.62
N THR A 353 15.06 -4.48 -10.50
CA THR A 353 16.09 -4.44 -11.55
C THR A 353 15.87 -5.55 -12.58
N HIS A 354 15.28 -6.66 -12.15
CA HIS A 354 14.92 -7.81 -12.97
C HIS A 354 13.41 -7.83 -13.25
N SER A 355 13.05 -7.68 -14.51
CA SER A 355 11.66 -7.69 -14.96
C SER A 355 11.03 -9.07 -14.79
N SER A 356 9.70 -9.09 -14.67
CA SER A 356 8.86 -10.27 -14.83
C SER A 356 8.94 -10.91 -16.22
N LEU A 357 9.47 -10.21 -17.22
CA LEU A 357 9.87 -10.80 -18.51
C LEU A 357 11.32 -11.26 -18.42
N ALA A 358 11.55 -12.57 -18.57
CA ALA A 358 12.87 -13.18 -18.46
C ALA A 358 13.92 -12.47 -19.34
N GLY A 359 15.09 -12.20 -18.76
CA GLY A 359 16.22 -11.53 -19.43
C GLY A 359 16.09 -10.01 -19.59
N LYS A 360 14.96 -9.38 -19.23
CA LYS A 360 14.80 -7.92 -19.32
C LYS A 360 15.23 -7.23 -18.02
N ILE A 361 16.24 -6.36 -18.11
CA ILE A 361 16.67 -5.50 -17.00
C ILE A 361 15.88 -4.19 -17.06
N GLN A 362 15.27 -3.80 -15.95
CA GLN A 362 14.52 -2.55 -15.82
C GLN A 362 15.30 -1.55 -14.96
N LYS A 363 15.62 -0.38 -15.53
CA LYS A 363 16.36 0.70 -14.85
C LYS A 363 15.57 2.02 -14.80
N LEU A 364 14.30 1.99 -15.18
CA LEU A 364 13.47 3.19 -15.22
C LEU A 364 13.15 3.66 -13.79
N LYS A 365 13.43 4.93 -13.52
CA LYS A 365 12.97 5.66 -12.33
C LYS A 365 11.86 6.63 -12.71
N ASP A 366 10.91 6.86 -11.81
CA ASP A 366 9.82 7.81 -12.04
C ASP A 366 10.37 9.23 -11.80
N LYS A 367 10.29 10.08 -12.82
CA LYS A 367 10.84 11.44 -12.78
C LYS A 367 10.12 12.33 -11.75
N ASP A 368 8.85 12.04 -11.47
CA ASP A 368 8.01 12.84 -10.57
C ASP A 368 7.99 12.29 -9.14
N PHE A 369 8.67 11.18 -8.82
CA PHE A 369 8.78 10.66 -7.45
C PHE A 369 9.62 11.58 -6.54
N GLY A 370 10.41 12.48 -7.13
CA GLY A 370 11.31 13.40 -6.41
C GLY A 370 12.58 12.72 -5.89
N LYS A 371 13.51 13.49 -5.31
CA LYS A 371 14.63 12.93 -4.54
C LYS A 371 14.05 12.26 -3.30
N GLN A 372 14.30 10.98 -3.13
CA GLN A 372 13.77 10.22 -2.02
C GLN A 372 14.44 10.65 -0.71
N THR A 373 13.68 10.76 0.37
CA THR A 373 14.25 10.94 1.70
C THR A 373 14.93 9.63 2.09
N LEU A 374 16.27 9.61 2.02
CA LEU A 374 17.08 8.41 2.30
C LEU A 374 17.28 8.15 3.79
N HIS A 375 16.86 9.11 4.61
CA HIS A 375 16.90 9.09 6.07
C HIS A 375 15.61 9.73 6.62
N LYS A 376 15.36 9.55 7.91
CA LYS A 376 14.24 10.19 8.60
C LYS A 376 14.75 11.17 9.65
N GLY A 377 14.51 12.47 9.45
CA GLY A 377 14.95 13.51 10.37
C GLY A 377 14.44 13.29 11.80
N HIS A 378 15.28 13.60 12.78
CA HIS A 378 15.02 13.45 14.20
C HIS A 378 15.98 14.32 15.01
N ALA A 379 15.71 14.46 16.31
CA ALA A 379 16.63 15.08 17.25
C ALA A 379 17.06 14.01 18.26
N ASN A 380 18.33 14.02 18.63
CA ASN A 380 18.93 13.09 19.59
C ASN A 380 19.66 13.87 20.70
N PRO A 381 19.88 13.29 21.89
CA PRO A 381 20.64 13.94 22.96
C PRO A 381 22.10 14.10 22.53
N LEU A 382 22.83 15.05 23.12
CA LEU A 382 24.22 15.27 22.73
C LEU A 382 25.09 14.05 23.09
N ALA A 383 25.81 13.54 22.10
CA ALA A 383 26.67 12.37 22.23
C ALA A 383 27.88 12.46 21.29
N GLU A 384 28.94 11.78 21.69
CA GLU A 384 30.04 11.40 20.82
C GLU A 384 29.67 10.08 20.13
N VAL A 385 29.64 10.10 18.80
CA VAL A 385 29.40 8.89 18.00
C VAL A 385 30.71 8.38 17.40
N THR A 386 30.95 7.08 17.52
CA THR A 386 32.18 6.42 17.07
C THR A 386 31.85 5.11 16.40
N THR A 387 32.60 4.72 15.37
CA THR A 387 32.39 3.46 14.64
C THR A 387 33.71 2.88 14.18
N SER A 388 33.81 1.55 14.12
CA SER A 388 34.92 0.86 13.45
C SER A 388 34.68 0.72 11.94
N LEU A 389 33.44 0.90 11.49
CA LEU A 389 33.07 0.74 10.09
C LEU A 389 33.67 1.86 9.24
N LYS A 390 34.20 1.47 8.08
CA LYS A 390 34.75 2.44 7.13
C LYS A 390 33.61 3.18 6.41
N THR A 391 33.50 4.47 6.65
CA THR A 391 32.51 5.35 6.02
C THR A 391 32.69 5.42 4.50
N TYR A 392 31.59 5.38 3.77
CA TYR A 392 31.53 5.61 2.34
C TYR A 392 31.22 7.08 2.03
N GLN A 393 32.13 7.74 1.31
CA GLN A 393 32.00 9.14 0.89
C GLN A 393 31.68 10.10 2.06
N HIS A 394 30.57 10.84 1.95
CA HIS A 394 30.17 11.92 2.85
C HIS A 394 29.00 11.54 3.78
N PHE A 395 28.61 10.25 3.80
CA PHE A 395 27.49 9.69 4.55
C PHE A 395 27.95 9.23 5.94
N THR A 396 28.21 10.19 6.83
CA THR A 396 28.89 9.95 8.11
C THR A 396 27.91 9.58 9.23
N LEU A 397 28.44 8.95 10.30
CA LEU A 397 27.64 8.53 11.45
C LEU A 397 27.07 9.73 12.21
N GLU A 398 27.82 10.82 12.28
CA GLU A 398 27.42 12.07 12.92
C GLU A 398 26.14 12.62 12.28
N LYS A 399 26.08 12.65 10.94
CA LYS A 399 24.87 13.11 10.23
C LYS A 399 23.67 12.20 10.45
N ALA A 400 23.90 10.88 10.50
CA ALA A 400 22.87 9.91 10.81
C ALA A 400 22.30 10.08 12.22
N TYR A 401 23.17 10.36 13.19
CA TYR A 401 22.79 10.60 14.58
C TYR A 401 22.08 11.95 14.77
N LEU A 402 22.45 12.98 14.00
CA LEU A 402 21.78 14.28 14.04
C LEU A 402 20.47 14.30 13.23
N GLY A 403 20.16 13.22 12.50
CA GLY A 403 19.01 13.16 11.61
C GLY A 403 19.11 14.09 10.39
N GLU A 404 20.31 14.53 10.02
CA GLU A 404 20.58 15.39 8.86
C GLU A 404 20.79 14.59 7.57
N ASP A 405 21.31 13.37 7.70
CA ASP A 405 21.52 12.42 6.60
C ASP A 405 21.46 10.97 7.11
N PHE A 406 21.94 9.99 6.32
CA PHE A 406 22.17 8.61 6.77
C PHE A 406 23.67 8.27 6.84
N PHE A 407 23.97 7.19 7.55
CA PHE A 407 25.30 6.61 7.60
C PHE A 407 25.39 5.50 6.55
N TRP A 408 26.41 5.53 5.70
CA TRP A 408 26.68 4.46 4.73
C TRP A 408 28.12 4.02 4.90
N ALA A 409 28.32 2.72 5.10
CA ALA A 409 29.64 2.15 5.26
C ALA A 409 29.82 0.88 4.44
N PHE A 410 31.08 0.56 4.20
CA PHE A 410 31.48 -0.70 3.57
C PHE A 410 31.07 -1.91 4.42
N THR A 411 31.20 -3.08 3.82
CA THR A 411 30.82 -4.38 4.39
C THR A 411 31.29 -4.57 5.84
N PRO A 412 30.38 -4.71 6.81
CA PRO A 412 30.71 -5.04 8.20
C PRO A 412 31.36 -6.41 8.36
N VAL A 413 32.33 -6.52 9.26
CA VAL A 413 32.91 -7.79 9.73
C VAL A 413 32.57 -8.06 11.19
N ALA A 414 32.65 -9.32 11.62
CA ALA A 414 32.41 -9.69 13.01
C ALA A 414 33.29 -8.88 13.98
N GLY A 415 32.67 -8.28 14.99
CA GLY A 415 33.33 -7.40 15.96
C GLY A 415 33.27 -5.91 15.60
N ASP A 416 32.80 -5.54 14.41
CA ASP A 416 32.53 -4.14 14.10
C ASP A 416 31.46 -3.55 15.00
N PHE A 417 31.56 -2.24 15.29
CA PHE A 417 30.64 -1.57 16.18
C PHE A 417 30.28 -0.16 15.73
N ILE A 418 29.10 0.29 16.16
CA ILE A 418 28.67 1.68 16.19
C ILE A 418 28.36 2.02 17.64
N ARG A 419 29.01 3.04 18.21
CA ARG A 419 28.89 3.41 19.61
C ARG A 419 28.47 4.86 19.75
N ILE A 420 27.45 5.09 20.58
CA ILE A 420 26.90 6.39 20.94
C ILE A 420 27.20 6.59 22.41
N ARG A 421 28.12 7.50 22.73
CA ARG A 421 28.48 7.84 24.11
C ARG A 421 27.89 9.19 24.47
N PHE A 422 26.93 9.22 25.39
CA PHE A 422 26.27 10.46 25.77
C PHE A 422 27.22 11.35 26.57
N PHE A 423 27.21 12.66 26.33
CA PHE A 423 28.04 13.59 27.11
C PHE A 423 27.58 13.70 28.57
N THR A 424 26.28 13.51 28.79
CA THR A 424 25.65 13.42 30.11
C THR A 424 24.81 12.15 30.15
N PRO A 425 24.78 11.40 31.26
CA PRO A 425 23.96 10.19 31.35
C PRO A 425 22.49 10.46 31.05
N VAL A 426 21.90 9.68 30.13
CA VAL A 426 20.53 9.91 29.65
C VAL A 426 19.63 8.73 30.02
N ARG A 427 18.44 9.02 30.55
CA ARG A 427 17.40 7.99 30.72
C ARG A 427 16.72 7.74 29.38
N ILE A 428 17.08 6.63 28.73
CA ILE A 428 16.43 6.15 27.51
C ILE A 428 15.28 5.23 27.92
N GLU A 429 14.09 5.46 27.34
CA GLU A 429 12.89 4.65 27.57
C GLU A 429 12.71 3.61 26.47
N ARG A 430 12.97 4.02 25.23
CA ARG A 430 12.83 3.19 24.04
C ARG A 430 13.95 3.48 23.07
N TYR A 431 14.22 2.54 22.18
CA TYR A 431 15.13 2.75 21.08
C TYR A 431 14.50 2.30 19.78
N PHE A 432 14.88 2.96 18.69
CA PHE A 432 14.52 2.60 17.34
C PHE A 432 15.71 2.85 16.41
N PHE A 433 16.16 1.81 15.73
CA PHE A 433 17.19 1.88 14.70
C PHE A 433 16.67 1.26 13.41
N ARG A 434 16.90 1.94 12.28
CA ARG A 434 16.55 1.45 10.95
C ARG A 434 17.79 1.39 10.08
N SER A 435 18.00 0.26 9.44
CA SER A 435 19.05 0.02 8.46
C SER A 435 18.47 -0.23 7.07
N GLY A 436 19.28 0.06 6.05
CA GLY A 436 18.83 0.14 4.66
C GLY A 436 18.10 1.45 4.36
N ASN A 437 17.95 1.75 3.08
CA ASN A 437 17.07 2.81 2.61
C ASN A 437 16.38 2.38 1.31
N ILE A 438 15.56 3.26 0.76
CA ILE A 438 14.76 2.99 -0.43
C ILE A 438 15.59 2.82 -1.72
N GLU A 439 16.78 3.44 -1.81
CA GLU A 439 17.67 3.26 -2.96
C GLU A 439 18.54 2.00 -2.84
N HIS A 440 18.83 1.59 -1.61
CA HIS A 440 19.66 0.44 -1.27
C HIS A 440 18.97 -0.39 -0.17
N PRO A 441 17.86 -1.08 -0.49
CA PRO A 441 17.09 -1.84 0.50
C PRO A 441 17.81 -3.08 1.02
N GLY A 442 18.84 -3.54 0.30
CA GLY A 442 19.70 -4.65 0.71
C GLY A 442 20.81 -4.28 1.69
N ASP A 443 21.19 -2.99 1.78
CA ASP A 443 22.31 -2.52 2.61
C ASP A 443 21.87 -2.40 4.08
N LYS A 444 21.59 -3.54 4.71
CA LYS A 444 21.01 -3.64 6.06
C LYS A 444 22.02 -4.21 7.05
N LEU A 445 21.79 -3.92 8.34
CA LEU A 445 22.46 -4.62 9.43
C LEU A 445 21.83 -6.00 9.62
N PHE A 446 22.65 -7.02 9.48
CA PHE A 446 22.29 -8.41 9.78
C PHE A 446 23.01 -8.88 11.03
N ASN A 447 22.35 -9.71 11.82
CA ASN A 447 22.92 -10.35 13.01
C ASN A 447 23.70 -9.37 13.91
N THR A 448 23.10 -8.20 14.15
CA THR A 448 23.68 -7.10 14.93
C THR A 448 22.88 -6.94 16.21
N SER A 449 23.55 -6.87 17.36
CA SER A 449 22.92 -6.66 18.67
C SER A 449 22.80 -5.17 18.99
N VAL A 450 21.81 -4.83 19.82
CA VAL A 450 21.70 -3.54 20.51
C VAL A 450 22.10 -3.74 21.96
N GLU A 451 23.07 -2.96 22.41
CA GLU A 451 23.70 -3.07 23.72
C GLU A 451 23.74 -1.72 24.42
N VAL A 452 23.65 -1.70 25.75
CA VAL A 452 23.61 -0.48 26.57
C VAL A 452 24.60 -0.54 27.73
N LEU A 453 25.12 0.61 28.13
CA LEU A 453 26.02 0.78 29.27
C LEU A 453 25.37 1.71 30.30
N PRO A 454 24.93 1.19 31.46
CA PRO A 454 24.45 2.00 32.58
C PRO A 454 25.55 2.90 33.17
N PHE A 455 25.20 4.11 33.62
CA PHE A 455 26.16 5.05 34.24
C PHE A 455 26.52 4.68 35.69
N ASP A 456 25.56 4.18 36.47
CA ASP A 456 25.77 3.89 37.89
C ASP A 456 26.27 2.46 38.10
N VAL A 457 27.53 2.35 38.54
CA VAL A 457 28.26 1.10 38.83
C VAL A 457 27.75 0.43 40.12
N SER A 458 26.92 1.08 40.93
CA SER A 458 26.36 0.48 42.15
C SER A 458 25.44 -0.73 41.90
N LEU A 459 25.07 -1.00 40.64
CA LEU A 459 24.45 -2.26 40.20
C LEU A 459 25.41 -3.47 40.21
N GLU A 460 26.72 -3.31 40.40
CA GLU A 460 27.68 -4.44 40.54
C GLU A 460 27.26 -5.43 41.64
N ILE A 461 26.59 -4.95 42.70
CA ILE A 461 26.18 -5.77 43.85
C ILE A 461 24.78 -6.40 43.65
N GLN A 462 23.92 -5.85 42.78
CA GLN A 462 22.60 -6.43 42.44
C GLN A 462 22.61 -7.27 41.13
N SER A 463 23.65 -7.11 40.29
CA SER A 463 23.78 -7.63 38.91
C SER A 463 23.91 -9.16 38.78
N LYS A 464 24.11 -9.93 39.85
CA LYS A 464 24.05 -11.40 39.77
C LYS A 464 22.62 -11.96 39.65
N LYS A 465 21.58 -11.11 39.70
CA LYS A 465 20.17 -11.50 39.76
C LYS A 465 19.29 -11.09 38.55
N THR A 466 19.86 -10.61 37.45
CA THR A 466 19.10 -10.36 36.19
C THR A 466 19.44 -11.42 35.13
N PRO A 467 18.96 -12.67 35.26
CA PRO A 467 19.22 -13.75 34.29
C PRO A 467 18.63 -13.49 32.89
N LYS A 468 17.84 -12.43 32.74
CA LYS A 468 17.15 -12.05 31.50
C LYS A 468 18.09 -11.49 30.42
N TYR A 469 19.19 -10.83 30.81
CA TYR A 469 20.04 -10.12 29.86
C TYR A 469 21.47 -10.64 29.89
N HIS A 470 22.07 -10.74 28.70
CA HIS A 470 23.46 -11.17 28.56
C HIS A 470 24.39 -9.95 28.70
N ARG A 471 25.34 -10.03 29.65
CA ARG A 471 26.35 -9.00 29.87
C ARG A 471 27.64 -9.38 29.18
N THR A 472 28.20 -8.44 28.44
CA THR A 472 29.48 -8.54 27.74
C THR A 472 30.65 -8.27 28.70
N GLU A 473 31.84 -8.72 28.35
CA GLU A 473 33.05 -8.60 29.19
C GLU A 473 33.46 -7.15 29.48
N ASP A 474 33.13 -6.23 28.58
CA ASP A 474 33.40 -4.80 28.72
C ASP A 474 32.24 -4.01 29.36
N GLY A 475 31.30 -4.71 29.98
CA GLY A 475 30.30 -4.14 30.87
C GLY A 475 28.98 -3.77 30.21
N PHE A 476 28.87 -3.80 28.88
CA PHE A 476 27.61 -3.57 28.15
C PHE A 476 26.62 -4.71 28.34
N ILE A 477 25.33 -4.39 28.27
CA ILE A 477 24.20 -5.32 28.42
C ILE A 477 23.46 -5.40 27.09
N ARG A 478 23.26 -6.62 26.56
CA ARG A 478 22.50 -6.84 25.33
C ARG A 478 21.01 -6.79 25.60
N ILE A 479 20.31 -5.89 24.89
CA ILE A 479 18.87 -5.62 25.08
C ILE A 479 18.02 -5.84 23.82
N GLY A 480 18.65 -6.08 22.67
CA GLY A 480 17.92 -6.31 21.43
C GLY A 480 18.80 -6.81 20.28
N THR A 481 18.17 -7.08 19.14
CA THR A 481 18.83 -7.52 17.91
C THR A 481 18.08 -6.97 16.71
N PHE A 482 18.80 -6.68 15.62
CA PHE A 482 18.17 -6.33 14.34
C PHE A 482 17.40 -7.50 13.75
N GLN A 483 16.17 -7.25 13.33
CA GLN A 483 15.32 -8.15 12.57
C GLN A 483 14.86 -7.44 11.30
N HIS A 484 15.15 -8.02 10.13
CA HIS A 484 14.79 -7.45 8.82
C HIS A 484 15.24 -5.99 8.62
N GLY A 485 16.36 -5.61 9.24
CA GLY A 485 16.93 -4.27 9.17
C GLY A 485 16.37 -3.27 10.17
N ILE A 486 15.49 -3.66 11.09
CA ILE A 486 14.97 -2.80 12.16
C ILE A 486 15.35 -3.39 13.53
N ALA A 487 15.75 -2.54 14.46
CA ALA A 487 15.86 -2.89 15.87
C ALA A 487 15.09 -1.87 16.71
N GLU A 488 14.04 -2.33 17.39
CA GLU A 488 13.25 -1.50 18.28
C GLU A 488 12.91 -2.23 19.58
N GLY A 489 12.78 -1.48 20.68
CA GLY A 489 12.44 -2.07 21.96
C GLY A 489 12.39 -1.05 23.10
N GLU A 490 11.93 -1.51 24.26
CA GLU A 490 11.96 -0.77 25.51
C GLU A 490 13.29 -1.02 26.24
N VAL A 491 13.82 0.03 26.86
CA VAL A 491 14.98 -0.07 27.74
C VAL A 491 14.47 -0.30 29.16
N ASP A 492 14.97 -1.34 29.81
CA ASP A 492 14.54 -1.70 31.16
C ASP A 492 14.82 -0.54 32.14
N PRO A 493 13.79 0.02 32.81
CA PRO A 493 13.98 1.17 33.70
C PRO A 493 14.95 0.91 34.86
N THR A 494 15.18 -0.36 35.21
CA THR A 494 16.13 -0.77 36.24
C THR A 494 17.59 -0.44 35.90
N PHE A 495 17.90 -0.23 34.62
CA PHE A 495 19.24 0.19 34.18
C PHE A 495 19.57 1.64 34.55
N GLY A 496 18.56 2.45 34.90
CA GLY A 496 18.78 3.87 35.21
C GLY A 496 19.29 4.68 34.01
N PRO A 497 19.96 5.82 34.25
CA PRO A 497 20.60 6.60 33.19
C PRO A 497 21.73 5.82 32.51
N LEU A 498 21.79 5.90 31.18
CA LEU A 498 22.80 5.24 30.35
C LEU A 498 23.96 6.20 30.06
N GLU A 499 25.18 5.69 30.14
CA GLU A 499 26.39 6.37 29.64
C GLU A 499 26.53 6.20 28.12
N ALA A 500 26.22 5.01 27.59
CA ALA A 500 26.38 4.72 26.17
C ALA A 500 25.40 3.67 25.63
N MET A 501 25.20 3.70 24.32
CA MET A 501 24.59 2.63 23.53
C MET A 501 25.58 2.13 22.48
N ARG A 502 25.49 0.86 22.12
CA ARG A 502 26.32 0.23 21.09
C ARG A 502 25.51 -0.72 20.21
N LEU A 503 25.73 -0.64 18.90
CA LEU A 503 25.37 -1.67 17.95
C LEU A 503 26.61 -2.54 17.71
N SER A 504 26.51 -3.86 17.87
CA SER A 504 27.64 -4.78 17.74
C SER A 504 27.36 -5.85 16.69
N VAL A 505 28.22 -5.93 15.68
CA VAL A 505 28.09 -6.87 14.55
C VAL A 505 28.62 -8.23 14.97
N MET A 506 27.74 -9.24 15.01
CA MET A 506 28.09 -10.56 15.56
C MET A 506 28.74 -11.49 14.53
N THR A 507 28.45 -11.29 13.24
CA THR A 507 28.95 -12.11 12.13
C THR A 507 29.23 -11.23 10.92
N ASP A 508 30.13 -11.67 10.06
CA ASP A 508 30.42 -11.00 8.79
C ASP A 508 29.15 -10.80 7.96
N SER A 509 29.00 -9.61 7.40
CA SER A 509 27.93 -9.28 6.47
C SER A 509 28.38 -9.54 5.03
N PRO A 510 27.53 -10.06 4.14
CA PRO A 510 27.85 -10.17 2.72
C PRO A 510 27.64 -8.85 1.95
N VAL A 511 27.05 -7.84 2.58
CA VAL A 511 26.61 -6.59 1.95
C VAL A 511 27.09 -5.37 2.74
N TRP A 512 27.10 -4.22 2.07
CA TRP A 512 27.34 -2.92 2.70
C TRP A 512 26.22 -2.57 3.67
N VAL A 513 26.42 -1.52 4.46
CA VAL A 513 25.46 -1.16 5.51
C VAL A 513 25.05 0.30 5.44
N ILE A 514 23.74 0.52 5.50
CA ILE A 514 23.13 1.82 5.72
C ILE A 514 22.45 1.84 7.07
N LEU A 515 22.63 2.92 7.83
CA LEU A 515 21.83 3.24 9.01
C LEU A 515 21.09 4.56 8.74
N SER A 516 19.78 4.45 8.51
CA SER A 516 18.91 5.53 8.02
C SER A 516 18.09 6.22 9.10
N GLU A 517 17.99 5.63 10.29
CA GLU A 517 17.30 6.21 11.44
C GLU A 517 17.96 5.74 12.74
N VAL A 518 18.30 6.69 13.61
CA VAL A 518 18.89 6.44 14.94
C VAL A 518 18.07 7.21 15.97
N ARG A 519 17.24 6.54 16.75
CA ARG A 519 16.34 7.22 17.71
C ARG A 519 16.35 6.52 19.07
N PRO A 520 17.32 6.84 19.94
CA PRO A 520 17.09 6.72 21.37
C PRO A 520 15.95 7.68 21.75
N LEU A 521 14.90 7.19 22.40
CA LEU A 521 13.79 7.99 22.92
C LEU A 521 14.03 8.21 24.42
N TRP A 522 14.11 9.48 24.86
CA TRP A 522 14.49 9.87 26.22
C TRP A 522 13.53 10.87 26.84
N THR A 523 13.54 10.95 28.17
CA THR A 523 12.49 11.59 28.97
C THR A 523 12.50 13.13 29.00
N ASP A 524 13.36 13.84 28.26
CA ASP A 524 13.35 15.32 28.26
C ASP A 524 12.33 15.96 27.29
N GLN A 525 11.50 15.16 26.60
CA GLN A 525 10.46 15.67 25.70
C GLN A 525 9.07 15.80 26.34
N TRP A 526 8.96 16.61 27.40
CA TRP A 526 7.68 17.29 27.70
C TRP A 526 7.75 18.83 27.67
N ASN A 527 8.93 19.45 27.55
CA ASN A 527 9.03 20.92 27.63
C ASN A 527 9.51 21.65 26.36
N TYR A 528 9.73 20.97 25.23
CA TYR A 528 10.26 21.64 24.02
C TYR A 528 9.36 21.67 22.78
N ILE A 529 8.19 21.01 22.80
CA ILE A 529 7.26 21.04 21.64
C ILE A 529 6.26 22.23 21.73
N GLN A 530 6.16 22.92 22.87
CA GLN A 530 5.31 24.12 22.99
C GLN A 530 5.99 25.46 22.62
N ALA A 531 7.28 25.47 22.27
CA ALA A 531 8.00 26.73 21.96
C ALA A 531 8.21 27.01 20.46
N SER A 532 7.57 26.25 19.56
CA SER A 532 7.64 26.48 18.10
C SER A 532 6.30 26.91 17.47
N VAL A 533 5.31 27.26 18.29
CA VAL A 533 4.06 27.90 17.84
C VAL A 533 3.76 29.09 18.75
N VAL A 534 4.51 30.18 18.54
CA VAL A 534 4.05 31.57 18.71
C VAL A 534 4.67 32.40 17.60
#